data_AF-A0A661D402-F1
#
_entry.id   AF-A0A661D402-F1
#
_cell.length_a   1.000
_cell.length_b   1.000
_cell.length_c   1.000
_cell.angle_alpha   90.00
_cell.angle_beta   90.00
_cell.angle_gamma   90.00
#
_symmetry.space_group_name_H-M   'P 1'
#
loop_
_entity.id
_entity.type
_entity.pdbx_description
1 polymer ?
#
loop_
_entity_poly.entity_id
_entity_poly.type
_entity_poly.pdbx_seq_one_letter_code
_entity_poly.pdbx_strand_id
1 'polypeptide(L)' 'MKKKVIAIVILLLLITGGVTVFKQQQSTQLDNELTLYGNIDIREVQLTVNASEHITHIYVQEGDRVKKGQLLARLQT' A
#
# COMPACT_ATOMS: atom_id res chain seq x y z
N MET A 1 54.12 -3.17 -35.46
CA MET A 1 53.45 -2.13 -34.63
C MET A 1 51.94 -2.06 -34.89
N LYS A 2 51.47 -2.09 -36.15
CA LYS A 2 50.03 -2.05 -36.51
C LYS A 2 49.17 -3.19 -35.91
N LYS A 3 49.69 -4.42 -35.83
CA LYS A 3 48.97 -5.57 -35.22
C LYS A 3 48.69 -5.40 -33.72
N LYS A 4 49.61 -4.76 -32.97
CA LYS A 4 49.42 -4.46 -31.54
C LYS A 4 48.37 -3.37 -31.34
N VAL A 5 48.35 -2.36 -32.22
CA VAL A 5 47.33 -1.30 -32.20
C VAL A 5 45.94 -1.87 -32.46
N ILE A 6 45.80 -2.76 -33.45
CA ILE A 6 44.53 -3.44 -33.73
C ILE A 6 44.05 -4.26 -32.53
N ALA A 7 44.94 -5.01 -31.88
CA ALA A 7 44.59 -5.78 -30.68
C ALA A 7 44.11 -4.88 -29.53
N ILE A 8 44.74 -3.72 -29.32
CA ILE A 8 44.33 -2.75 -28.29
C ILE A 8 42.97 -2.15 -28.61
N VAL A 9 42.71 -1.81 -29.88
CA VAL A 9 41.40 -1.27 -30.30
C VAL A 9 40.28 -2.30 -30.11
N ILE A 10 40.53 -3.57 -30.44
CA ILE A 10 39.57 -4.65 -30.21
C ILE A 10 39.31 -4.84 -28.72
N LEU A 11 40.35 -4.81 -27.89
CA LEU A 11 40.20 -4.92 -26.44
C LEU A 11 39.39 -3.76 -25.86
N LEU A 12 39.63 -2.53 -26.31
CA LEU A 12 38.84 -1.36 -25.92
C LEU A 12 37.37 -1.48 -26.35
N LEU A 13 37.10 -1.99 -27.56
CA LEU A 13 35.74 -2.25 -28.02
C LEU A 13 35.02 -3.31 -27.17
N LEU A 14 35.71 -4.37 -26.77
CA LEU A 14 35.14 -5.41 -25.90
C LEU A 14 34.86 -4.87 -24.50
N ILE A 15 35.77 -4.07 -23.93
CA ILE A 15 35.58 -3.46 -22.61
C ILE A 15 34.41 -2.48 -22.63
N THR A 16 34.36 -1.60 -23.63
CA THR A 16 33.27 -0.62 -23.75
C THR A 16 31.92 -1.29 -23.97
N GLY A 17 31.85 -2.29 -24.86
CA GLY A 17 30.64 -3.09 -25.07
C GLY A 17 30.19 -3.85 -23.82
N GLY A 18 31.12 -4.45 -23.08
CA GLY A 18 30.83 -5.13 -21.82
C GLY A 18 30.27 -4.20 -20.74
N VAL A 19 30.87 -3.01 -20.58
CA VAL A 19 30.42 -2.00 -19.62
C VAL A 19 29.02 -1.49 -19.97
N THR A 20 28.73 -1.26 -21.25
CA THR A 20 27.41 -0.78 -21.67
C THR A 20 26.31 -1.81 -21.42
N VAL A 21 26.57 -3.10 -21.71
CA VAL A 21 25.60 -4.18 -21.49
C VAL A 21 25.33 -4.37 -19.99
N PHE A 22 26.38 -4.35 -19.17
CA PHE A 22 26.25 -4.51 -17.72
C PHE A 22 25.44 -3.37 -17.09
N LYS A 23 25.70 -2.13 -17.47
CA LYS A 23 24.95 -0.96 -16.98
C LYS A 23 23.49 -0.96 -17.43
N GLN A 24 23.21 -1.43 -18.64
CA GLN A 24 21.85 -1.49 -19.16
C GLN A 24 21.01 -2.53 -18.41
N GLN A 25 21.59 -3.69 -18.09
CA GLN A 25 20.92 -4.71 -17.26
C GLN A 25 20.61 -4.23 -15.83
N GLN A 26 21.44 -3.36 -15.27
CA GLN A 26 21.21 -2.79 -13.95
C GLN A 26 20.16 -1.67 -13.94
N SER A 27 19.90 -1.05 -15.10
CA SER A 27 18.88 0.00 -15.26
C SER A 27 17.48 -0.55 -15.54
N THR A 28 17.36 -1.85 -15.83
CA THR A 28 16.11 -2.60 -15.64
C THR A 28 15.88 -2.78 -14.15
N GLN A 29 15.59 -1.66 -13.50
CA GLN A 29 15.05 -1.58 -12.17
C GLN A 29 13.76 -2.41 -12.21
N LEU A 30 13.82 -3.64 -11.68
CA LEU A 30 12.62 -4.36 -11.29
C LEU A 30 11.79 -3.37 -10.49
N ASP A 31 10.54 -3.19 -10.87
CA ASP A 31 9.56 -2.44 -10.10
C ASP A 31 9.54 -3.04 -8.69
N ASN A 32 10.33 -2.46 -7.78
CA ASN A 32 10.44 -2.86 -6.37
C ASN A 32 9.18 -2.45 -5.60
N GLU A 33 8.05 -2.31 -6.29
CA GLU A 33 6.77 -1.93 -5.75
C GLU A 33 6.00 -3.20 -5.41
N LEU A 34 6.09 -3.60 -4.15
CA LEU A 34 5.30 -4.68 -3.61
C LEU A 34 3.85 -4.20 -3.40
N THR A 35 2.96 -4.57 -4.31
CA THR A 35 1.53 -4.34 -4.14
C THR A 35 0.92 -5.50 -3.34
N LEU A 36 0.44 -5.21 -2.13
CA LEU A 36 -0.24 -6.18 -1.28
C LEU A 36 -1.74 -5.98 -1.33
N TYR A 37 -2.46 -7.05 -1.61
CA TYR A 37 -3.91 -7.12 -1.48
C TYR A 37 -4.27 -7.90 -0.23
N GLY A 38 -5.22 -7.40 0.54
CA GLY A 38 -5.67 -8.02 1.77
C GLY A 38 -7.12 -7.64 2.07
N ASN A 39 -7.73 -8.41 2.95
CA ASN A 39 -9.11 -8.15 3.38
C ASN A 39 -9.12 -7.21 4.58
N ILE A 40 -10.17 -6.40 4.68
CA ILE A 40 -10.46 -5.57 5.85
C ILE A 40 -11.55 -6.29 6.65
N ASP A 41 -11.26 -6.62 7.91
CA ASP A 41 -12.24 -7.16 8.84
C ASP A 41 -12.92 -6.01 9.60
N ILE A 42 -14.24 -5.87 9.44
CA ILE A 42 -15.04 -4.88 10.15
C ILE A 42 -15.86 -5.60 11.20
N ARG A 43 -15.77 -5.12 12.44
CA ARG A 43 -16.58 -5.63 13.55
C ARG A 43 -17.76 -4.71 13.75
N GLU A 44 -18.94 -5.23 13.50
CA GLU A 44 -20.20 -4.52 13.66
C GLU A 44 -21.01 -5.10 14.82
N VAL A 45 -21.76 -4.23 15.50
CA VAL A 45 -22.75 -4.63 16.49
C VAL A 45 -24.04 -3.88 16.19
N GLN A 46 -25.12 -4.61 15.99
CA GLN A 46 -26.45 -4.03 15.85
C GLN A 46 -27.03 -3.76 17.25
N LEU A 47 -27.29 -2.49 17.54
CA LEU A 47 -27.90 -2.08 18.80
C LEU A 47 -29.42 -2.26 18.71
N THR A 48 -29.96 -3.16 19.52
CA THR A 48 -31.41 -3.33 19.67
C THR A 48 -31.95 -2.46 20.79
N VAL A 49 -33.13 -1.90 20.56
CA VAL A 49 -33.92 -1.20 21.58
C VAL A 49 -34.94 -2.18 22.17
N ASN A 50 -34.94 -2.35 23.49
CA ASN A 50 -35.81 -3.32 24.18
C ASN A 50 -37.25 -2.82 24.43
N ALA A 51 -37.78 -1.92 23.60
CA ALA A 51 -39.09 -1.32 23.85
C ALA A 51 -39.79 -0.92 22.54
N SER A 52 -41.12 -0.89 22.58
CA SER A 52 -41.98 -0.31 21.54
C SER A 52 -41.99 1.23 21.56
N GLU A 53 -41.10 1.84 22.34
CA GLU A 53 -41.05 3.28 22.57
C GLU A 53 -40.27 4.02 21.46
N HIS A 54 -40.61 5.29 21.26
CA HIS A 54 -39.93 6.14 20.30
C HIS A 54 -38.59 6.66 20.84
N ILE A 55 -37.58 6.74 19.97
CA ILE A 55 -36.30 7.39 20.28
C ILE A 55 -36.55 8.90 20.37
N THR A 56 -36.19 9.50 21.51
CA THR A 56 -36.31 10.96 21.70
C THR A 56 -35.04 11.69 21.29
N HIS A 57 -33.87 11.07 21.53
CA HIS A 57 -32.58 11.68 21.28
C HIS A 57 -31.56 10.64 20.81
N ILE A 58 -30.73 11.05 19.86
CA ILE A 58 -29.52 10.36 19.43
C ILE A 58 -28.35 11.30 19.70
N TYR A 59 -27.34 10.82 20.41
CA TYR A 59 -26.22 11.63 20.91
C TYR A 59 -24.93 11.49 20.10
N VAL A 60 -24.94 10.65 19.06
CA VAL A 60 -23.79 10.35 18.21
C VAL A 60 -24.18 10.36 16.73
N GLN A 61 -23.21 10.59 15.86
CA GLN A 61 -23.34 10.52 14.41
C GLN A 61 -22.47 9.40 13.83
N GLU A 62 -22.75 9.04 12.59
CA GLU A 62 -21.93 8.07 11.86
C GLU A 62 -20.47 8.54 11.80
N GLY A 63 -19.54 7.64 12.14
CA GLY A 63 -18.11 7.94 12.22
C GLY A 63 -17.63 8.43 13.58
N ASP A 64 -18.52 8.72 14.53
CA ASP A 64 -18.11 9.10 15.88
C ASP A 64 -17.38 7.97 16.61
N ARG A 65 -16.31 8.32 17.32
CA ARG A 65 -15.61 7.39 18.21
C ARG A 65 -16.39 7.24 19.51
N VAL A 66 -16.83 6.02 19.80
CA VAL A 66 -17.57 5.68 21.03
C VAL A 66 -16.75 4.83 21.99
N LYS A 67 -17.13 4.83 23.27
CA LYS A 67 -16.52 3.98 24.31
C LYS A 67 -17.57 3.08 24.95
N LYS A 68 -17.12 1.96 25.53
CA LYS A 68 -18.00 1.04 26.26
C LYS A 68 -18.74 1.78 27.37
N GLY A 69 -20.06 1.62 27.43
CA GLY A 69 -20.93 2.25 28.43
C GLY A 69 -21.36 3.69 28.08
N GLN A 70 -20.95 4.22 26.93
CA GLN A 70 -21.41 5.52 26.46
C GLN A 70 -22.90 5.49 26.12
N LEU A 71 -23.64 6.52 26.55
CA LEU A 71 -25.03 6.72 26.16
C LEU A 71 -25.08 7.15 24.69
N LEU A 72 -25.72 6.34 23.84
CA LEU A 72 -25.80 6.59 22.40
C LEU A 72 -27.15 7.19 21.98
N ALA A 73 -28.24 6.74 22.61
CA ALA A 73 -29.59 7.23 22.36
C ALA A 73 -30.45 7.11 23.63
N ARG A 74 -31.56 7.84 23.68
CA ARG A 74 -32.54 7.81 24.78
C ARG A 74 -33.94 7.58 24.22
N LEU A 75 -34.72 6.74 24.90
CA LEU A 75 -36.12 6.47 24.60
C LEU A 75 -37.06 7.42 25.35
N GLN A 76 -38.29 7.52 24.85
CA GLN A 76 -39.36 8.23 25.53
C GLN A 76 -39.96 7.33 26.61
N THR A 77 -39.66 7.62 27.88
CA THR A 77 -40.29 6.98 29.05
C THR A 77 -41.65 7.59 29.35
#